data_AF-A0A0F9GY75-F1
#
_entry.id   AF-A0A0F9GY75-F1
#
_cell.length_a   1.000
_cell.length_b   1.000
_cell.length_c   1.000
_cell.angle_alpha   90.00
_cell.angle_beta   90.00
_cell.angle_gamma   90.00
#
_symmetry.space_group_name_H-M   'P 1'
#
loop_
_entity.id
_entity.type
_entity.pdbx_description
1 polymer ?
#
loop_
_entity_poly.entity_id
_entity_poly.type
_entity_poly.pdbx_seq_one_letter_code
_entity_poly.pdbx_strand_id
1 'polypeptide(L)'
;MSFLPVVGQIIAGIGIGIVGIVTRKPKLILFGAGIVAGGLSRALPSTDGPGLAAAQGAILRNRLNPKAPVPLVYGTAKLGVIIADIAVDGASNNNEDLYVPTVICHGSRDDLGIASIDKIYFNNQLAIDAAEAIQTPYTSSTLAFAKYLGTSTQDVADLTIGGTDLDTVFTEWDKTTDDGKGLAGVLFMLTWDRDVYPTALPTFNMEVKGNFIEDTRSEVSGVNLTFADADPDTIVRASGNFTTDGYVAGDRVEVSGSSNNDGSYTIAIVAALTLTLVAGDVLVAEGPAGSITLKRWAHPDNGGDNP
;
A
#
# COMPACT_ATOMS: atom_id res chain seq x y z
N MET A 1 7.30 -45.00 -74.84
CA MET A 1 6.13 -44.40 -74.16
C MET A 1 6.51 -43.00 -73.68
N SER A 2 5.73 -42.00 -74.09
CA SER A 2 5.60 -40.62 -73.58
C SER A 2 6.83 -39.71 -73.39
N PHE A 3 7.07 -38.88 -74.41
CA PHE A 3 7.22 -37.40 -74.44
C PHE A 3 7.68 -36.60 -73.18
N LEU A 4 8.95 -36.16 -73.17
CA LEU A 4 9.52 -34.77 -73.28
C LEU A 4 8.70 -33.51 -72.79
N PRO A 5 9.32 -32.31 -72.57
CA PRO A 5 10.60 -31.95 -71.89
C PRO A 5 10.67 -30.49 -71.28
N VAL A 6 11.90 -30.02 -70.98
CA VAL A 6 12.45 -28.62 -71.05
C VAL A 6 12.28 -27.73 -69.80
N VAL A 7 13.36 -27.41 -69.04
CA VAL A 7 14.53 -26.50 -69.30
C VAL A 7 14.15 -25.02 -69.06
N GLY A 8 14.94 -24.16 -68.42
CA GLY A 8 16.29 -24.29 -67.90
C GLY A 8 16.79 -23.05 -67.15
N GLN A 9 18.06 -23.19 -66.74
CA GLN A 9 19.04 -22.24 -66.20
C GLN A 9 19.10 -20.88 -66.99
N ILE A 10 19.73 -19.76 -66.59
CA ILE A 10 21.12 -19.49 -66.16
C ILE A 10 21.21 -18.07 -65.53
N ILE A 11 22.25 -17.92 -64.72
CA ILE A 11 22.87 -16.84 -63.92
C ILE A 11 23.27 -15.54 -64.69
N ALA A 12 23.28 -14.39 -63.96
CA ALA A 12 24.36 -13.37 -63.88
C ALA A 12 23.97 -11.87 -64.08
N GLY A 13 24.04 -11.06 -63.00
CA GLY A 13 24.73 -9.75 -62.90
C GLY A 13 24.17 -8.43 -63.49
N ILE A 14 24.62 -7.31 -62.87
CA ILE A 14 24.57 -5.87 -63.27
C ILE A 14 23.29 -5.13 -62.79
N GLY A 15 23.27 -3.90 -62.23
CA GLY A 15 24.25 -2.82 -62.00
C GLY A 15 23.57 -1.61 -61.34
N ILE A 16 24.35 -0.61 -60.91
CA ILE A 16 23.92 0.63 -60.23
C ILE A 16 23.43 1.68 -61.24
N GLY A 17 22.38 2.45 -60.91
CA GLY A 17 21.98 3.67 -61.62
C GLY A 17 21.30 4.69 -60.70
N ILE A 18 21.82 5.92 -60.67
CA ILE A 18 21.31 7.12 -59.95
C ILE A 18 20.56 8.03 -60.95
N VAL A 19 19.76 8.98 -60.44
CA VAL A 19 19.10 10.17 -61.05
C VAL A 19 17.63 9.92 -61.43
N GLY A 20 16.61 10.69 -61.03
CA GLY A 20 16.50 11.89 -60.21
C GLY A 20 15.07 12.48 -60.33
N ILE A 21 14.63 13.21 -59.29
CA ILE A 21 13.89 14.49 -59.35
C ILE A 21 12.35 14.50 -59.66
N VAL A 22 11.61 15.12 -58.71
CA VAL A 22 10.20 15.65 -58.68
C VAL A 22 9.02 14.68 -58.90
N THR A 23 7.82 14.75 -58.30
CA THR A 23 7.07 15.81 -57.60
C THR A 23 5.90 15.21 -56.79
N ARG A 24 5.36 16.01 -55.86
CA ARG A 24 4.21 15.81 -54.95
C ARG A 24 2.92 15.20 -55.54
N LYS A 25 2.31 14.30 -54.75
CA LYS A 25 0.89 14.17 -54.27
C LYS A 25 0.33 12.74 -54.45
N PRO A 26 -0.23 12.08 -53.40
CA PRO A 26 -0.97 10.85 -53.59
C PRO A 26 -2.41 11.20 -54.02
N LYS A 27 -2.88 10.59 -55.11
CA LYS A 27 -4.32 10.42 -55.36
C LYS A 27 -4.64 8.93 -55.28
N LEU A 28 -5.51 8.64 -54.32
CA LEU A 28 -6.24 7.42 -54.07
C LEU A 28 -6.83 6.84 -55.36
N ILE A 29 -6.43 5.62 -55.74
CA ILE A 29 -7.13 4.81 -56.74
C ILE A 29 -7.54 3.51 -56.05
N LEU A 30 -8.80 3.49 -55.65
CA LEU A 30 -9.56 2.36 -55.17
C LEU A 30 -10.03 1.56 -56.40
N PHE A 31 -9.53 0.33 -56.57
CA PHE A 31 -10.18 -0.68 -57.40
C PHE A 31 -10.28 -1.97 -56.60
N GLY A 32 -11.52 -2.32 -56.25
CA GLY A 32 -11.85 -3.57 -55.62
C GLY A 32 -11.86 -4.72 -56.61
N ALA A 33 -11.34 -5.86 -56.17
CA ALA A 33 -11.73 -7.17 -56.64
C ALA A 33 -11.69 -8.09 -55.42
N GLY A 34 -12.86 -8.59 -55.04
CA GLY A 34 -13.06 -9.39 -53.83
C GLY A 34 -12.32 -10.71 -53.91
N ILE A 35 -11.61 -11.02 -52.83
CA ILE A 35 -11.25 -12.40 -52.49
C ILE A 35 -11.96 -12.71 -51.18
N VAL A 36 -12.81 -13.74 -51.26
CA VAL A 36 -13.51 -14.40 -50.17
C VAL A 36 -12.47 -14.92 -49.18
N ALA A 37 -12.19 -14.15 -48.13
CA ALA A 37 -11.42 -14.61 -46.99
C ALA A 37 -12.33 -15.46 -46.11
N GLY A 38 -12.25 -16.78 -46.29
CA GLY A 38 -12.81 -17.74 -45.35
C GLY A 38 -12.21 -17.52 -43.97
N GLY A 39 -13.06 -17.13 -43.02
CA GLY A 39 -12.96 -17.52 -41.61
C GLY A 39 -11.63 -17.28 -40.90
N LEU A 40 -11.05 -16.09 -40.98
CA LEU A 40 -10.38 -15.56 -39.79
C LEU A 40 -11.45 -14.87 -38.98
N SER A 41 -12.07 -15.62 -38.07
CA SER A 41 -12.63 -15.03 -36.86
C SER A 41 -11.51 -14.19 -36.25
N ARG A 42 -11.55 -12.88 -36.53
CA ARG A 42 -11.02 -11.85 -35.65
C ARG A 42 -11.75 -12.07 -34.34
N ALA A 43 -11.20 -12.95 -33.49
CA ALA A 43 -11.41 -12.85 -32.08
C ALA A 43 -10.94 -11.44 -31.73
N LEU A 44 -11.92 -10.55 -31.62
CA LEU A 44 -11.78 -9.39 -30.76
C LEU A 44 -11.15 -9.92 -29.48
N PRO A 45 -10.06 -9.34 -28.96
CA PRO A 45 -9.63 -9.68 -27.61
C PRO A 45 -10.87 -9.49 -26.74
N SER A 46 -11.34 -10.59 -26.15
CA SER A 46 -12.43 -10.48 -25.21
C SER A 46 -11.95 -9.51 -24.13
N THR A 47 -12.78 -8.53 -23.82
CA THR A 47 -12.66 -7.68 -22.63
C THR A 47 -13.01 -8.49 -21.39
N ASP A 48 -12.49 -9.71 -21.31
CA ASP A 48 -12.55 -10.50 -20.10
C ASP A 48 -11.39 -9.98 -19.25
N GLY A 49 -11.74 -9.36 -18.14
CA GLY A 49 -10.78 -8.90 -17.14
C GLY A 49 -9.78 -10.02 -16.82
N PRO A 50 -8.57 -9.66 -16.35
CA PRO A 50 -7.51 -10.62 -16.12
C PRO A 50 -8.05 -11.82 -15.35
N GLY A 51 -7.90 -13.03 -15.91
CA GLY A 51 -8.33 -14.25 -15.24
C GLY A 51 -7.79 -14.30 -13.81
N LEU A 52 -8.48 -14.99 -12.90
CA LEU A 52 -8.23 -14.91 -11.45
C LEU A 52 -6.74 -15.06 -11.07
N ALA A 53 -5.97 -15.87 -11.79
CA ALA A 53 -4.52 -16.00 -11.61
C ALA A 53 -3.69 -14.78 -12.08
N ALA A 54 -4.09 -14.11 -13.16
CA ALA A 54 -3.47 -12.87 -13.63
C ALA A 54 -3.89 -11.67 -12.76
N ALA A 55 -5.12 -11.66 -12.24
CA ALA A 55 -5.56 -10.68 -11.24
C ALA A 55 -4.80 -10.86 -9.92
N GLN A 56 -4.62 -12.10 -9.45
CA GLN A 56 -3.86 -12.41 -8.24
C GLN A 56 -2.36 -12.09 -8.39
N GLY A 57 -1.79 -12.30 -9.59
CA GLY A 57 -0.42 -11.88 -9.91
C GLY A 57 -0.24 -10.38 -10.07
N ALA A 58 -1.28 -9.61 -10.41
CA ALA A 58 -1.24 -8.15 -10.47
C ALA A 58 -1.39 -7.49 -9.08
N ILE A 59 -2.07 -8.16 -8.14
CA ILE A 59 -2.20 -7.71 -6.76
C ILE A 59 -0.85 -7.71 -6.04
N LEU A 60 0.08 -8.58 -6.42
CA LEU A 60 1.39 -8.77 -5.75
C LEU A 60 2.57 -8.13 -6.48
N ARG A 61 2.33 -7.28 -7.49
CA ARG A 61 3.41 -6.58 -8.20
C ARG A 61 3.42 -5.11 -7.85
N ASN A 62 4.59 -4.50 -7.92
CA ASN A 62 4.70 -3.05 -7.86
C ASN A 62 3.91 -2.44 -9.02
N ARG A 63 2.97 -1.56 -8.70
CA ARG A 63 2.19 -0.81 -9.68
C ARG A 63 2.83 0.57 -9.84
N LEU A 64 3.40 0.82 -11.02
CA LEU A 64 3.99 2.11 -11.41
C LEU A 64 2.97 2.99 -12.16
N ASN A 65 1.69 2.95 -11.74
CA ASN A 65 0.62 3.69 -12.41
C ASN A 65 -0.11 4.56 -11.39
N PRO A 66 -0.02 5.89 -11.46
CA PRO A 66 -0.66 6.79 -10.50
C PRO A 66 -2.20 6.78 -10.59
N LYS A 67 -2.77 6.23 -11.67
CA LYS A 67 -4.22 6.02 -11.82
C LYS A 67 -4.69 4.67 -11.27
N ALA A 68 -3.80 3.86 -10.71
CA ALA A 68 -4.19 2.58 -10.14
C ALA A 68 -5.12 2.80 -8.92
N PRO A 69 -6.22 2.03 -8.81
CA PRO A 69 -7.08 2.14 -7.63
C PRO A 69 -6.32 1.70 -6.38
N VAL A 70 -6.41 2.54 -5.34
CA VAL A 70 -5.91 2.23 -3.99
C VAL A 70 -6.95 1.36 -3.28
N PRO A 71 -6.61 0.14 -2.85
CA PRO A 71 -7.56 -0.74 -2.18
C PRO A 71 -7.86 -0.27 -0.76
N LEU A 72 -8.99 -0.76 -0.23
CA LEU A 72 -9.35 -0.68 1.19
C LEU A 72 -9.22 -2.09 1.78
N VAL A 73 -8.57 -2.20 2.93
CA VAL A 73 -8.31 -3.48 3.60
C VAL A 73 -8.97 -3.41 4.97
N TYR A 74 -9.69 -4.46 5.37
CA TYR A 74 -10.33 -4.52 6.69
C TYR A 74 -9.81 -5.67 7.57
N GLY A 75 -9.17 -6.69 7.00
CA GLY A 75 -8.53 -7.79 7.76
C GLY A 75 -7.04 -7.87 7.45
N THR A 76 -6.44 -9.05 7.61
CA THR A 76 -5.05 -9.27 7.17
C THR A 76 -4.99 -9.61 5.69
N ALA A 77 -4.17 -8.89 4.92
CA ALA A 77 -3.94 -9.19 3.52
C ALA A 77 -2.48 -8.95 3.12
N LYS A 78 -1.98 -9.79 2.20
CA LYS A 78 -0.69 -9.56 1.54
C LYS A 78 -0.93 -8.87 0.20
N LEU A 79 -0.47 -7.62 0.08
CA LEU A 79 -0.64 -6.80 -1.13
C LEU A 79 0.70 -6.36 -1.69
N GLY A 80 0.75 -6.12 -2.99
CA GLY A 80 1.78 -5.36 -3.67
C GLY A 80 1.48 -3.87 -3.58
N VAL A 81 2.54 -3.08 -3.71
CA VAL A 81 2.49 -1.64 -3.50
C VAL A 81 2.19 -0.88 -4.79
N ILE A 82 1.69 0.34 -4.65
CA ILE A 82 1.75 1.38 -5.66
C ILE A 82 2.99 2.22 -5.33
N ILE A 83 3.89 2.35 -6.28
CA ILE A 83 5.03 3.27 -6.11
C ILE A 83 4.52 4.66 -6.47
N ALA A 84 4.57 5.58 -5.51
CA ALA A 84 4.08 6.94 -5.68
C ALA A 84 5.06 7.77 -6.52
N ASP A 85 6.34 7.65 -6.17
CA ASP A 85 7.44 8.33 -6.86
C ASP A 85 8.75 7.54 -6.63
N ILE A 86 9.82 7.92 -7.34
CA ILE A 86 11.17 7.39 -7.17
C ILE A 86 12.16 8.53 -7.38
N ALA A 87 13.04 8.75 -6.40
CA ALA A 87 14.14 9.70 -6.53
C ALA A 87 15.46 9.05 -6.10
N VAL A 88 16.54 9.48 -6.73
CA VAL A 88 17.90 9.20 -6.25
C VAL A 88 18.35 10.38 -5.39
N ASP A 89 19.13 10.12 -4.35
CA ASP A 89 19.80 11.20 -3.64
C ASP A 89 20.71 11.96 -4.60
N GLY A 90 20.29 13.16 -4.99
CA GLY A 90 21.08 14.09 -5.80
C GLY A 90 21.92 15.07 -4.98
N ALA A 91 21.78 15.07 -3.65
CA ALA A 91 22.55 15.90 -2.73
C ALA A 91 23.88 15.23 -2.33
N SER A 92 23.91 13.89 -2.28
CA SER A 92 25.12 13.10 -2.11
C SER A 92 25.97 13.06 -3.39
N ASN A 93 27.30 13.05 -3.24
CA ASN A 93 28.23 12.94 -4.38
C ASN A 93 28.27 11.54 -5.01
N ASN A 94 27.64 10.56 -4.36
CA ASN A 94 27.73 9.15 -4.75
C ASN A 94 26.47 8.66 -5.49
N ASN A 95 25.32 9.34 -5.37
CA ASN A 95 24.04 8.92 -5.94
C ASN A 95 23.69 7.43 -5.66
N GLU A 96 24.08 6.94 -4.49
CA GLU A 96 23.95 5.52 -4.12
C GLU A 96 22.59 5.21 -3.51
N ASP A 97 21.88 6.20 -2.97
CA ASP A 97 20.62 6.00 -2.26
C ASP A 97 19.42 6.26 -3.17
N LEU A 98 18.49 5.29 -3.20
CA LEU A 98 17.24 5.35 -3.93
C LEU A 98 16.06 5.40 -2.96
N TYR A 99 15.28 6.47 -3.04
CA TYR A 99 14.10 6.71 -2.21
C TYR A 99 12.85 6.30 -3.00
N VAL A 100 12.04 5.46 -2.38
CA VAL A 100 10.84 4.87 -2.99
C VAL A 100 9.67 4.97 -2.02
N PRO A 101 8.89 6.07 -2.07
CA PRO A 101 7.60 6.16 -1.39
C PRO A 101 6.59 5.18 -1.97
N THR A 102 5.98 4.34 -1.12
CA THR A 102 5.05 3.29 -1.55
C THR A 102 3.73 3.31 -0.82
N VAL A 103 2.61 3.28 -1.55
CA VAL A 103 1.25 3.28 -1.01
C VAL A 103 0.62 1.90 -1.19
N ILE A 104 -0.07 1.39 -0.16
CA ILE A 104 -0.65 0.04 -0.16
C ILE A 104 -2.18 0.11 -0.14
N CYS A 105 -2.74 0.85 0.81
CA CYS A 105 -4.17 0.95 1.02
C CYS A 105 -4.56 2.32 1.59
N HIS A 106 -5.86 2.57 1.62
CA HIS A 106 -6.40 3.74 2.31
C HIS A 106 -6.27 3.57 3.83
N GLY A 107 -6.07 4.68 4.52
CA GLY A 107 -6.13 4.78 5.97
C GLY A 107 -7.55 4.59 6.51
N SER A 108 -7.65 4.55 7.82
CA SER A 108 -8.93 4.43 8.52
C SER A 108 -9.64 5.77 8.65
N ARG A 109 -10.98 5.72 8.74
CA ARG A 109 -11.82 6.92 8.86
C ARG A 109 -11.71 7.60 10.22
N ASP A 110 -11.30 6.86 11.25
CA ASP A 110 -11.16 7.33 12.63
C ASP A 110 -9.84 8.07 12.89
N ASP A 111 -9.18 8.56 11.84
CA ASP A 111 -7.95 9.36 11.87
C ASP A 111 -6.71 8.69 12.49
N LEU A 112 -6.84 7.48 13.02
CA LEU A 112 -5.77 6.71 13.64
C LEU A 112 -5.05 5.76 12.66
N GLY A 113 -5.44 5.75 11.38
CA GLY A 113 -4.82 4.91 10.36
C GLY A 113 -5.19 3.42 10.45
N ILE A 114 -4.57 2.59 9.61
CA ILE A 114 -4.70 1.13 9.62
C ILE A 114 -4.13 0.51 10.90
N ALA A 115 -4.47 -0.75 11.19
CA ALA A 115 -3.98 -1.44 12.38
C ALA A 115 -2.44 -1.58 12.40
N SER A 116 -1.84 -2.14 11.35
CA SER A 116 -0.38 -2.24 11.25
C SER A 116 0.10 -2.70 9.87
N ILE A 117 1.37 -2.43 9.58
CA ILE A 117 2.12 -3.07 8.50
C ILE A 117 3.12 -4.01 9.18
N ASP A 118 2.85 -5.32 9.14
CA ASP A 118 3.60 -6.31 9.91
C ASP A 118 4.86 -6.73 9.16
N LYS A 119 4.72 -7.44 8.04
CA LYS A 119 5.86 -8.04 7.34
C LYS A 119 6.04 -7.44 5.96
N ILE A 120 7.28 -7.12 5.62
CA ILE A 120 7.65 -6.56 4.31
C ILE A 120 8.58 -7.54 3.62
N TYR A 121 8.24 -7.86 2.37
CA TYR A 121 8.95 -8.83 1.55
C TYR A 121 9.48 -8.15 0.29
N PHE A 122 10.74 -8.40 -0.04
CA PHE A 122 11.38 -8.01 -1.29
C PHE A 122 11.60 -9.27 -2.12
N ASN A 123 11.10 -9.30 -3.36
CA ASN A 123 11.19 -10.48 -4.25
C ASN A 123 10.74 -11.78 -3.56
N ASN A 124 9.64 -11.72 -2.81
CA ASN A 124 9.09 -12.81 -2.00
C ASN A 124 9.95 -13.27 -0.80
N GLN A 125 11.10 -12.65 -0.55
CA GLN A 125 11.92 -12.89 0.63
C GLN A 125 11.60 -11.87 1.72
N LEU A 126 11.52 -12.31 2.99
CA LEU A 126 11.27 -11.41 4.12
C LEU A 126 12.44 -10.44 4.26
N ALA A 127 12.15 -9.14 4.21
CA ALA A 127 13.13 -8.06 4.35
C ALA A 127 13.01 -7.36 5.70
N ILE A 128 11.78 -7.15 6.19
CA ILE A 128 11.51 -6.56 7.50
C ILE A 128 10.42 -7.38 8.17
N ASP A 129 10.65 -7.79 9.42
CA ASP A 129 9.67 -8.55 10.20
C ASP A 129 8.70 -7.64 10.97
N ALA A 130 7.74 -8.27 11.67
CA ALA A 130 6.72 -7.57 12.45
C ALA A 130 7.28 -6.81 13.66
N ALA A 131 8.50 -7.11 14.09
CA ALA A 131 9.22 -6.38 15.14
C ALA A 131 10.12 -5.29 14.54
N GLU A 132 9.96 -4.99 13.25
CA GLU A 132 10.70 -3.96 12.53
C GLU A 132 12.20 -4.26 12.38
N ALA A 133 12.60 -5.52 12.58
CA ALA A 133 13.97 -5.96 12.39
C ALA A 133 14.23 -6.28 10.91
N ILE A 134 15.28 -5.67 10.38
CA ILE A 134 15.78 -5.91 9.03
C ILE A 134 16.42 -7.31 8.97
N GLN A 135 16.02 -8.09 7.97
CA GLN A 135 16.43 -9.48 7.79
C GLN A 135 17.48 -9.62 6.68
N THR A 136 18.37 -10.61 6.83
CA THR A 136 19.37 -10.96 5.82
C THR A 136 18.72 -11.27 4.46
N PRO A 137 19.29 -10.81 3.32
CA PRO A 137 20.60 -10.18 3.13
C PRO A 137 20.65 -8.67 3.41
N TYR A 138 19.51 -8.05 3.72
CA TYR A 138 19.45 -6.63 3.99
C TYR A 138 20.04 -6.31 5.36
N THR A 139 20.58 -5.12 5.49
CA THR A 139 21.14 -4.57 6.72
C THR A 139 20.72 -3.11 6.86
N SER A 140 20.93 -2.51 8.03
CA SER A 140 20.64 -1.09 8.25
C SER A 140 21.48 -0.14 7.40
N SER A 141 22.55 -0.62 6.74
CA SER A 141 23.34 0.17 5.79
C SER A 141 22.88 0.03 4.34
N THR A 142 22.02 -0.94 4.03
CA THR A 142 21.52 -1.19 2.65
C THR A 142 20.04 -0.93 2.50
N LEU A 143 19.32 -0.80 3.62
CA LEU A 143 17.88 -0.60 3.69
C LEU A 143 17.57 0.27 4.92
N ALA A 144 16.87 1.36 4.70
CA ALA A 144 16.10 2.05 5.73
C ALA A 144 14.63 2.13 5.32
N PHE A 145 13.74 2.31 6.30
CA PHE A 145 12.32 2.42 6.06
C PHE A 145 11.65 3.36 7.07
N ALA A 146 10.54 3.97 6.65
CA ALA A 146 9.63 4.68 7.53
C ALA A 146 8.19 4.28 7.16
N LYS A 147 7.45 3.76 8.14
CA LYS A 147 6.04 3.36 7.95
C LYS A 147 5.13 4.56 8.18
N TYR A 148 4.06 4.64 7.41
CA TYR A 148 2.98 5.59 7.62
C TYR A 148 1.65 4.86 7.50
N LEU A 149 0.79 5.01 8.52
CA LEU A 149 -0.42 4.18 8.68
C LEU A 149 -1.67 4.81 8.05
N GLY A 150 -1.54 5.95 7.38
CA GLY A 150 -2.69 6.61 6.76
C GLY A 150 -3.50 7.44 7.75
N THR A 151 -2.86 8.08 8.73
CA THR A 151 -3.56 9.04 9.59
C THR A 151 -3.88 10.31 8.79
N SER A 152 -4.77 11.15 9.31
CA SER A 152 -5.05 12.47 8.72
C SER A 152 -4.07 13.55 9.16
N THR A 153 -3.18 13.23 10.10
CA THR A 153 -2.17 14.14 10.65
C THR A 153 -0.76 13.85 10.17
N GLN A 154 -0.52 12.70 9.53
CA GLN A 154 0.79 12.37 9.00
C GLN A 154 1.21 13.34 7.89
N ASP A 155 2.52 13.52 7.77
CA ASP A 155 3.16 14.24 6.69
C ASP A 155 4.31 13.38 6.16
N VAL A 156 4.08 12.73 5.02
CA VAL A 156 5.08 11.87 4.38
C VAL A 156 6.22 12.70 3.79
N ALA A 157 5.95 13.95 3.39
CA ALA A 157 6.95 14.82 2.75
C ALA A 157 7.96 15.40 3.76
N ASP A 158 7.65 15.40 5.05
CA ASP A 158 8.54 15.84 6.15
C ASP A 158 9.26 14.67 6.86
N LEU A 159 9.14 13.43 6.36
CA LEU A 159 9.81 12.29 6.98
C LEU A 159 11.32 12.33 6.74
N THR A 160 12.07 12.03 7.80
CA THR A 160 13.51 11.78 7.73
C THR A 160 13.78 10.28 7.71
N ILE A 161 14.54 9.80 6.72
CA ILE A 161 14.92 8.40 6.58
C ILE A 161 16.41 8.31 6.22
N GLY A 162 17.13 7.38 6.85
CA GLY A 162 18.58 7.24 6.63
C GLY A 162 19.42 8.47 7.03
N GLY A 163 18.83 9.40 7.81
CA GLY A 163 19.47 10.67 8.19
C GLY A 163 19.23 11.82 7.20
N THR A 164 18.47 11.59 6.14
CA THR A 164 18.13 12.59 5.12
C THR A 164 16.65 12.93 5.18
N ASP A 165 16.34 14.23 5.15
CA ASP A 165 14.98 14.75 5.04
C ASP A 165 14.47 14.61 3.60
N LEU A 166 13.28 14.03 3.42
CA LEU A 166 12.68 13.85 2.11
C LEU A 166 12.49 15.15 1.32
N ASP A 167 12.32 16.29 1.99
CA ASP A 167 12.20 17.61 1.34
C ASP A 167 13.43 17.93 0.47
N THR A 168 14.60 17.44 0.90
CA THR A 168 15.86 17.62 0.16
C THR A 168 16.00 16.67 -1.02
N VAL A 169 15.31 15.53 -0.98
CA VAL A 169 15.33 14.50 -2.02
C VAL A 169 14.27 14.77 -3.09
N PHE A 170 13.07 15.16 -2.66
CA PHE A 170 11.93 15.50 -3.51
C PHE A 170 11.66 16.99 -3.45
N THR A 171 12.55 17.80 -4.04
CA THR A 171 12.43 19.27 -4.02
C THR A 171 11.19 19.83 -4.70
N GLU A 172 10.44 18.99 -5.44
CA GLU A 172 9.19 19.33 -6.09
C GLU A 172 7.95 19.05 -5.23
N TRP A 173 8.09 18.28 -4.14
CA TRP A 173 6.99 18.01 -3.22
C TRP A 173 6.71 19.23 -2.36
N ASP A 174 5.43 19.57 -2.20
CA ASP A 174 4.99 20.58 -1.25
C ASP A 174 4.39 19.86 -0.03
N LYS A 175 4.99 20.06 1.15
CA LYS A 175 4.56 19.48 2.44
C LYS A 175 3.09 19.77 2.78
N THR A 176 2.50 20.79 2.18
CA THR A 176 1.09 21.13 2.39
C THR A 176 0.12 20.41 1.46
N THR A 177 0.59 19.84 0.35
CA THR A 177 -0.25 19.17 -0.66
C THR A 177 0.11 17.72 -0.90
N ASP A 178 1.37 17.34 -0.72
CA ASP A 178 1.93 16.00 -0.97
C ASP A 178 2.21 15.24 0.34
N ASP A 179 1.44 15.55 1.38
CA ASP A 179 1.57 15.01 2.74
C ASP A 179 1.14 13.53 2.87
N GLY A 180 0.51 12.97 1.84
CA GLY A 180 0.07 11.57 1.82
C GLY A 180 -1.00 11.24 2.86
N LYS A 181 -1.75 12.22 3.38
CA LYS A 181 -2.79 11.99 4.40
C LYS A 181 -3.83 10.96 3.94
N GLY A 182 -4.23 10.09 4.87
CA GLY A 182 -5.22 9.04 4.59
C GLY A 182 -4.72 7.91 3.68
N LEU A 183 -3.42 7.84 3.38
CA LEU A 183 -2.82 6.73 2.63
C LEU A 183 -1.83 5.98 3.51
N ALA A 184 -1.94 4.66 3.57
CA ALA A 184 -1.05 3.81 4.34
C ALA A 184 0.01 3.17 3.43
N GLY A 185 1.23 3.08 3.93
CA GLY A 185 2.37 2.68 3.12
C GLY A 185 3.70 2.73 3.86
N VAL A 186 4.77 2.57 3.09
CA VAL A 186 6.14 2.62 3.60
C VAL A 186 7.01 3.37 2.62
N LEU A 187 7.83 4.26 3.15
CA LEU A 187 8.92 4.88 2.44
C LEU A 187 10.15 3.99 2.59
N PHE A 188 10.75 3.58 1.48
CA PHE A 188 12.02 2.86 1.48
C PHE A 188 13.16 3.76 1.04
N MET A 189 14.31 3.58 1.68
CA MET A 189 15.60 4.04 1.18
C MET A 189 16.46 2.79 0.92
N LEU A 190 16.86 2.60 -0.34
CA LEU A 190 17.68 1.49 -0.78
C LEU A 190 19.06 2.02 -1.17
N THR A 191 20.09 1.66 -0.42
CA THR A 191 21.47 2.01 -0.76
C THR A 191 22.02 1.00 -1.76
N TRP A 192 22.69 1.48 -2.81
CA TRP A 192 23.23 0.65 -3.86
C TRP A 192 24.25 -0.35 -3.30
N ASP A 193 23.96 -1.63 -3.51
CA ASP A 193 24.87 -2.73 -3.25
C ASP A 193 24.57 -3.83 -4.27
N ARG A 194 25.60 -4.21 -5.04
CA ARG A 194 25.46 -5.20 -6.12
C ARG A 194 25.13 -6.60 -5.60
N ASP A 195 25.57 -6.94 -4.39
CA ASP A 195 25.38 -8.26 -3.82
C ASP A 195 23.98 -8.37 -3.18
N VAL A 196 23.45 -7.26 -2.65
CA VAL A 196 22.09 -7.18 -2.06
C VAL A 196 21.00 -6.94 -3.12
N TYR A 197 21.27 -6.11 -4.13
CA TYR A 197 20.32 -5.76 -5.19
C TYR A 197 20.85 -6.12 -6.60
N PRO A 198 20.95 -7.42 -6.93
CA PRO A 198 21.61 -7.87 -8.17
C PRO A 198 20.79 -7.66 -9.45
N THR A 199 19.45 -7.58 -9.37
CA THR A 199 18.55 -7.76 -10.54
C THR A 199 17.49 -6.67 -10.70
N ALA A 200 17.84 -5.41 -10.46
CA ALA A 200 16.97 -4.23 -10.48
C ALA A 200 16.08 -4.06 -9.22
N LEU A 201 15.22 -3.04 -9.24
CA LEU A 201 14.30 -2.70 -8.15
C LEU A 201 13.49 -3.93 -7.69
N PRO A 202 13.51 -4.25 -6.39
CA PRO A 202 12.79 -5.42 -5.87
C PRO A 202 11.28 -5.23 -5.98
N THR A 203 10.55 -6.34 -6.09
CA THR A 203 9.10 -6.31 -5.90
C THR A 203 8.78 -6.22 -4.42
N PHE A 204 7.99 -5.22 -4.03
CA PHE A 204 7.57 -4.99 -2.65
C PHE A 204 6.22 -5.67 -2.42
N ASN A 205 6.18 -6.55 -1.42
CA ASN A 205 4.92 -7.09 -0.90
C ASN A 205 4.86 -6.87 0.60
N MET A 206 3.70 -6.49 1.10
CA MET A 206 3.52 -6.24 2.53
C MET A 206 2.30 -6.98 3.05
N GLU A 207 2.45 -7.56 4.22
CA GLU A 207 1.38 -8.13 5.03
C GLU A 207 0.83 -7.01 5.91
N VAL A 208 -0.38 -6.57 5.58
CA VAL A 208 -1.06 -5.42 6.18
C VAL A 208 -2.25 -5.92 6.99
N LYS A 209 -2.39 -5.42 8.21
CA LYS A 209 -3.63 -5.47 8.98
C LYS A 209 -4.39 -4.18 8.73
N GLY A 210 -5.57 -4.32 8.15
CA GLY A 210 -6.36 -3.21 7.62
C GLY A 210 -7.06 -2.36 8.67
N ASN A 211 -8.11 -1.69 8.22
CA ASN A 211 -8.99 -0.86 9.02
C ASN A 211 -9.79 -1.71 10.01
N PHE A 212 -9.95 -1.18 11.21
CA PHE A 212 -10.85 -1.73 12.22
C PHE A 212 -12.31 -1.63 11.76
N ILE A 213 -13.13 -2.57 12.22
CA ILE A 213 -14.58 -2.57 12.00
C ILE A 213 -15.26 -2.36 13.35
N GLU A 214 -16.29 -1.51 13.37
CA GLU A 214 -17.16 -1.34 14.54
C GLU A 214 -17.84 -2.66 14.89
N ASP A 215 -17.68 -3.12 16.14
CA ASP A 215 -18.45 -4.22 16.69
C ASP A 215 -19.64 -3.69 17.50
N THR A 216 -20.82 -3.69 16.87
CA THR A 216 -22.07 -3.24 17.47
C THR A 216 -22.54 -4.09 18.66
N ARG A 217 -21.94 -5.25 18.91
CA ARG A 217 -22.30 -6.13 20.04
C ARG A 217 -21.60 -5.74 21.34
N SER A 218 -20.48 -5.04 21.26
CA SER A 218 -19.69 -4.56 22.40
C SER A 218 -20.03 -3.13 22.82
N GLU A 219 -21.06 -2.53 22.22
CA GLU A 219 -21.51 -1.19 22.59
C GLU A 219 -22.10 -1.22 24.01
N VAL A 220 -21.55 -0.39 24.89
CA VAL A 220 -22.07 -0.20 26.24
C VAL A 220 -22.42 1.28 26.41
N SER A 221 -23.72 1.56 26.57
CA SER A 221 -24.23 2.92 26.78
C SER A 221 -24.71 3.13 28.21
N GLY A 222 -24.73 4.38 28.66
CA GLY A 222 -25.23 4.75 29.99
C GLY A 222 -24.26 4.42 31.13
N VAL A 223 -22.97 4.24 30.84
CA VAL A 223 -21.97 3.81 31.82
C VAL A 223 -21.39 5.02 32.56
N ASN A 224 -21.07 4.83 33.84
CA ASN A 224 -20.28 5.79 34.61
C ASN A 224 -18.79 5.41 34.54
N LEU A 225 -17.98 6.29 33.96
CA LEU A 225 -16.55 6.07 33.75
C LEU A 225 -15.70 7.12 34.46
N THR A 226 -14.50 6.73 34.85
CA THR A 226 -13.43 7.63 35.30
C THR A 226 -12.28 7.52 34.32
N PHE A 227 -11.95 8.63 33.68
CA PHE A 227 -10.78 8.83 32.84
C PHE A 227 -9.64 9.34 33.72
N ALA A 228 -8.55 8.60 33.80
CA ALA A 228 -7.38 9.00 34.54
C ALA A 228 -6.23 9.30 33.58
N ASP A 229 -5.81 10.57 33.60
CA ASP A 229 -4.56 11.07 33.02
C ASP A 229 -3.39 10.52 33.88
N ALA A 230 -2.70 9.52 33.35
CA ALA A 230 -1.67 8.73 34.02
C ALA A 230 -0.62 8.24 33.00
N ASP A 231 0.50 7.69 33.46
CA ASP A 231 1.54 7.14 32.57
C ASP A 231 1.60 5.61 32.69
N PRO A 232 0.81 4.81 31.91
CA PRO A 232 -0.14 5.19 30.85
C PRO A 232 -1.59 5.47 31.32
N ASP A 233 -2.36 6.13 30.47
CA ASP A 233 -3.75 6.54 30.70
C ASP A 233 -4.71 5.37 30.90
N THR A 234 -5.76 5.59 31.71
CA THR A 234 -6.75 4.55 31.98
C THR A 234 -8.20 5.02 31.93
N ILE A 235 -9.07 4.12 31.46
CA ILE A 235 -10.53 4.25 31.53
C ILE A 235 -11.05 3.21 32.50
N VAL A 236 -11.64 3.67 33.60
CA VAL A 236 -12.12 2.82 34.70
C VAL A 236 -13.63 2.88 34.81
N ARG A 237 -14.27 1.73 35.01
CA ARG A 237 -15.71 1.65 35.31
C ARG A 237 -15.99 1.11 36.70
N ALA A 238 -17.10 1.53 37.29
CA ALA A 238 -17.49 1.10 38.64
C ALA A 238 -18.05 -0.33 38.69
N SER A 239 -18.61 -0.84 37.58
CA SER A 239 -19.24 -2.16 37.49
C SER A 239 -19.22 -2.70 36.06
N GLY A 240 -19.41 -4.02 35.90
CA GLY A 240 -19.32 -4.74 34.62
C GLY A 240 -17.96 -5.44 34.42
N ASN A 241 -17.67 -5.95 33.22
CA ASN A 241 -16.39 -6.61 32.94
C ASN A 241 -15.93 -6.47 31.46
N PHE A 242 -14.81 -5.77 31.20
CA PHE A 242 -14.43 -5.38 29.82
C PHE A 242 -14.00 -6.59 29.02
N THR A 243 -13.41 -7.57 29.69
CA THR A 243 -13.06 -8.85 29.07
C THR A 243 -14.29 -9.63 28.64
N THR A 244 -15.39 -9.59 29.41
CA THR A 244 -16.65 -10.27 29.01
C THR A 244 -17.42 -9.50 27.95
N ASP A 245 -17.26 -8.17 27.91
CA ASP A 245 -17.84 -7.32 26.87
C ASP A 245 -17.05 -7.42 25.54
N GLY A 246 -15.98 -8.22 25.52
CA GLY A 246 -15.23 -8.59 24.32
C GLY A 246 -14.01 -7.70 24.03
N TYR A 247 -13.70 -6.70 24.86
CA TYR A 247 -12.55 -5.84 24.64
C TYR A 247 -11.24 -6.64 24.75
N VAL A 248 -10.34 -6.45 23.78
CA VAL A 248 -9.01 -7.06 23.75
C VAL A 248 -7.93 -6.00 23.51
N ALA A 249 -6.70 -6.30 23.91
CA ALA A 249 -5.55 -5.45 23.60
C ALA A 249 -5.34 -5.35 22.08
N GLY A 250 -5.02 -4.16 21.58
CA GLY A 250 -4.85 -3.85 20.17
C GLY A 250 -6.13 -3.41 19.45
N ASP A 251 -7.31 -3.59 20.05
CA ASP A 251 -8.56 -2.98 19.56
C ASP A 251 -8.60 -1.48 19.91
N ARG A 252 -9.52 -0.77 19.28
CA ARG A 252 -9.84 0.62 19.60
C ARG A 252 -11.14 0.72 20.40
N VAL A 253 -11.17 1.66 21.33
CA VAL A 253 -12.38 2.07 22.06
C VAL A 253 -12.72 3.50 21.66
N GLU A 254 -13.92 3.68 21.13
CA GLU A 254 -14.50 5.00 20.88
C GLU A 254 -15.36 5.40 22.07
N VAL A 255 -15.06 6.57 22.62
CA VAL A 255 -15.73 7.19 23.75
C VAL A 255 -16.60 8.32 23.22
N SER A 256 -17.85 8.38 23.68
CA SER A 256 -18.77 9.47 23.37
C SER A 256 -19.64 9.87 24.57
N GLY A 257 -19.94 11.16 24.69
CA GLY A 257 -20.74 11.73 25.78
C GLY A 257 -19.93 12.22 26.99
N SER A 258 -18.60 12.20 26.90
CA SER A 258 -17.68 12.80 27.86
C SER A 258 -17.58 14.32 27.66
N SER A 259 -17.09 15.04 28.68
CA SER A 259 -16.84 16.48 28.57
C SER A 259 -15.54 16.78 27.83
N ASN A 260 -14.50 15.95 27.98
CA ASN A 260 -13.16 16.21 27.44
C ASN A 260 -12.53 15.02 26.70
N ASN A 261 -13.12 13.83 26.78
CA ASN A 261 -12.50 12.59 26.31
C ASN A 261 -13.32 11.89 25.20
N ASP A 262 -14.09 12.65 24.43
CA ASP A 262 -14.74 12.11 23.23
C ASP A 262 -13.68 11.87 22.15
N GLY A 263 -13.58 10.64 21.66
CA GLY A 263 -12.52 10.24 20.73
C GLY A 263 -12.33 8.72 20.64
N SER A 264 -11.43 8.29 19.76
CA SER A 264 -11.02 6.90 19.61
C SER A 264 -9.63 6.70 20.23
N TYR A 265 -9.47 5.64 21.02
CA TYR A 265 -8.26 5.34 21.76
C TYR A 265 -7.85 3.87 21.55
N THR A 266 -6.55 3.60 21.54
CA THR A 266 -5.99 2.26 21.35
C THR A 266 -5.74 1.57 22.69
N ILE A 267 -6.29 0.37 22.84
CA ILE A 267 -6.23 -0.39 24.08
C ILE A 267 -4.90 -1.14 24.16
N ALA A 268 -4.08 -0.85 25.17
CA ALA A 268 -2.86 -1.61 25.45
C ALA A 268 -3.14 -2.85 26.32
N ILE A 269 -3.97 -2.71 27.36
CA ILE A 269 -4.26 -3.79 28.33
C ILE A 269 -5.74 -3.73 28.73
N VAL A 270 -6.36 -4.91 28.86
CA VAL A 270 -7.75 -5.04 29.33
C VAL A 270 -7.77 -5.81 30.64
N ALA A 271 -8.38 -5.20 31.65
CA ALA A 271 -8.83 -5.84 32.88
C ALA A 271 -10.35 -5.66 33.03
N ALA A 272 -10.98 -6.41 33.93
CA ALA A 272 -12.44 -6.37 34.09
C ALA A 272 -13.01 -4.94 34.24
N LEU A 273 -12.37 -4.10 35.04
CA LEU A 273 -12.85 -2.76 35.34
C LEU A 273 -11.99 -1.64 34.74
N THR A 274 -10.92 -1.98 34.03
CA THR A 274 -9.92 -1.01 33.59
C THR A 274 -9.45 -1.32 32.18
N LEU A 275 -9.55 -0.33 31.29
CA LEU A 275 -8.79 -0.29 30.05
C LEU A 275 -7.56 0.57 30.28
N THR A 276 -6.39 0.05 29.92
CA THR A 276 -5.13 0.81 29.88
C THR A 276 -4.85 1.15 28.43
N LEU A 277 -4.60 2.43 28.13
CA LEU A 277 -4.34 2.91 26.77
C LEU A 277 -2.86 2.81 26.41
N VAL A 278 -2.55 2.95 25.11
CA VAL A 278 -1.15 3.06 24.66
C VAL A 278 -0.58 4.43 25.04
N ALA A 279 0.74 4.51 25.24
CA ALA A 279 1.41 5.72 25.74
C ALA A 279 1.31 6.97 24.81
N GLY A 280 0.77 6.83 23.60
CA GLY A 280 0.54 7.94 22.67
C GLY A 280 -0.87 8.52 22.73
N ASP A 281 -1.82 7.83 23.37
CA ASP A 281 -3.15 8.37 23.61
C ASP A 281 -3.10 9.36 24.78
N VAL A 282 -3.97 10.37 24.73
CA VAL A 282 -4.05 11.41 25.76
C VAL A 282 -5.48 11.57 26.23
N LEU A 283 -5.70 11.36 27.51
CA LEU A 283 -6.92 11.65 28.24
C LEU A 283 -6.74 12.89 29.12
N VAL A 284 -7.81 13.64 29.28
CA VAL A 284 -7.93 14.63 30.34
C VAL A 284 -8.60 13.97 31.53
N ALA A 285 -7.99 14.09 32.72
CA ALA A 285 -8.57 13.55 33.95
C ALA A 285 -10.04 14.01 34.13
N GLU A 286 -10.96 13.05 34.13
CA GLU A 286 -12.39 13.30 34.19
C GLU A 286 -13.10 12.17 34.93
N GLY A 287 -13.96 12.53 35.88
CA GLY A 287 -15.03 11.65 36.33
C GLY A 287 -15.24 11.56 37.85
N PRO A 288 -16.23 10.73 38.27
CA PRO A 288 -17.04 9.87 37.42
C PRO A 288 -17.95 10.66 36.45
N ALA A 289 -17.79 10.43 35.15
CA ALA A 289 -18.65 10.97 34.10
C ALA A 289 -19.73 9.94 33.78
N GLY A 290 -20.99 10.37 33.81
CA GLY A 290 -22.13 9.49 33.56
C GLY A 290 -22.65 9.60 32.14
N SER A 291 -23.49 8.63 31.76
CA SER A 291 -24.11 8.55 30.43
C SER A 291 -23.11 8.39 29.27
N ILE A 292 -21.92 7.84 29.56
CA ILE A 292 -20.91 7.59 28.53
C ILE A 292 -21.33 6.39 27.69
N THR A 293 -21.08 6.48 26.39
CA THR A 293 -21.19 5.36 25.45
C THR A 293 -19.81 4.96 24.97
N LEU A 294 -19.51 3.68 25.11
CA LEU A 294 -18.29 3.05 24.59
C LEU A 294 -18.65 2.16 23.40
N LYS A 295 -17.91 2.32 22.32
CA LYS A 295 -17.96 1.44 21.15
C LYS A 295 -16.61 0.80 20.92
N ARG A 296 -16.62 -0.45 20.48
CA ARG A 296 -15.40 -1.19 20.16
C ARG A 296 -15.20 -1.23 18.67
N TRP A 297 -13.96 -0.95 18.25
CA TRP A 297 -13.50 -1.07 16.88
C TRP A 297 -12.43 -2.17 16.86
N ALA A 298 -12.79 -3.33 16.30
CA ALA A 298 -12.00 -4.54 16.38
C ALA A 298 -11.43 -4.93 15.01
N HIS A 299 -10.23 -5.52 15.01
CA HIS A 299 -9.71 -6.15 13.81
C HIS A 299 -10.50 -7.45 13.57
N PRO A 300 -10.94 -7.76 12.33
CA PRO A 300 -11.73 -8.97 12.05
C PRO A 300 -11.07 -10.27 12.53
N ASP A 301 -9.74 -10.29 12.57
CA ASP A 301 -8.96 -11.46 12.98
C ASP A 301 -8.79 -11.56 14.51
N ASN A 302 -9.17 -10.55 15.30
CA ASN A 302 -9.04 -10.51 16.76
C ASN A 302 -10.12 -11.32 17.51
N GLY A 303 -10.81 -12.24 16.82
CA GLY A 303 -11.58 -13.30 17.48
C GLY A 303 -12.79 -12.81 18.28
N GLY A 304 -13.57 -11.88 17.71
CA GLY A 304 -14.90 -11.52 18.20
C GLY A 304 -15.99 -12.56 17.89
N ASP A 305 -15.63 -13.72 17.35
CA ASP A 305 -16.52 -14.87 17.22
C ASP A 305 -16.66 -15.52 18.61
N ASN A 306 -17.63 -15.05 19.39
CA ASN A 306 -18.24 -15.85 20.46
C ASN A 306 -18.93 -17.08 19.78
N PRO A 307 -19.07 -18.25 20.43
CA PRO A 307 -19.36 -19.53 19.79
C PRO A 307 -20.64 -19.58 18.93
#